data_AF-A0A179I4Z1-F1
#
_entry.id   AF-A0A179I4Z1-F1
#
_cell.length_a   1.000
_cell.length_b   1.000
_cell.length_c   1.000
_cell.angle_alpha   90.00
_cell.angle_beta   90.00
_cell.angle_gamma   90.00
#
_symmetry.space_group_name_H-M   'P 1'
#
loop_
_entity.id
_entity.type
_entity.pdbx_description
1 polymer ?
#
loop_
_entity_poly.entity_id
_entity_poly.type
_entity_poly.pdbx_seq_one_letter_code
_entity_poly.pdbx_strand_id
1 'polypeptide(L)'
;MMKWKFTAENLFSKSKAIPPTLRLLGTKKDLRHRSASSRRFSLGYYYHQLPLSGSAQSVMASTCVSSAQATWQAKYLGAKYYECSALTGEGVDLLVEETAAEATRTIIEKEYALYREIKSLA
;
A
#
# COMPACT_ATOMS: atom_id res chain seq x y z
N MET A 1 10.60 -10.65 -8.96
CA MET A 1 9.77 -10.64 -7.73
C MET A 1 10.61 -11.01 -6.49
N MET A 2 11.76 -10.34 -6.27
CA MET A 2 12.79 -10.80 -5.31
C MET A 2 13.06 -9.86 -4.12
N LYS A 3 12.63 -8.59 -4.16
CA LYS A 3 12.98 -7.61 -3.10
C LYS A 3 12.23 -7.79 -1.78
N TRP A 4 11.01 -8.33 -1.79
CA TRP A 4 10.18 -8.46 -0.59
C TRP A 4 10.52 -9.68 0.29
N LYS A 5 11.10 -10.74 -0.29
CA LYS A 5 11.49 -11.94 0.48
C LYS A 5 12.56 -11.63 1.53
N PHE A 6 13.57 -10.84 1.13
CA PHE A 6 14.69 -10.50 2.02
C PHE A 6 14.28 -9.64 3.23
N THR A 7 13.30 -8.76 3.05
CA THR A 7 12.78 -7.90 4.13
C THR A 7 11.96 -8.70 5.14
N ALA A 8 11.22 -9.71 4.68
CA ALA A 8 10.42 -10.58 5.54
C ALA A 8 11.27 -11.39 6.53
N GLU A 9 12.46 -11.83 6.10
CA GLU A 9 13.29 -12.78 6.85
C GLU A 9 14.16 -12.14 7.94
N ASN A 10 14.53 -10.86 7.81
CA ASN A 10 15.54 -10.23 8.68
C ASN A 10 15.09 -8.97 9.44
N LEU A 11 13.93 -8.37 9.13
CA LEU A 11 13.49 -7.11 9.74
C LEU A 11 12.22 -7.22 10.59
N PHE A 12 11.44 -8.29 10.47
CA PHE A 12 10.29 -8.52 11.35
C PHE A 12 10.71 -9.29 12.59
N SER A 13 10.19 -8.89 13.76
CA SER A 13 10.49 -9.53 15.03
C SER A 13 10.30 -11.05 14.92
N LYS A 14 11.38 -11.80 15.17
CA LYS A 14 11.35 -13.27 15.28
C LYS A 14 10.42 -13.77 16.39
N SER A 15 9.88 -12.88 17.25
CA SER A 15 9.15 -13.23 18.46
C SER A 15 7.66 -13.55 18.26
N LYS A 16 7.05 -13.23 17.11
CA LYS A 16 5.65 -13.59 16.82
C LYS A 16 5.50 -14.05 15.37
N ALA A 17 5.01 -15.27 15.19
CA ALA A 17 4.75 -15.90 13.89
C ALA A 17 3.50 -15.30 13.20
N ILE A 18 3.52 -13.99 12.94
CA ILE A 18 2.50 -13.32 12.13
C ILE A 18 3.16 -12.93 10.81
N PRO A 19 2.68 -13.49 9.68
CA PRO A 19 3.23 -13.13 8.39
C PRO A 19 3.03 -11.62 8.15
N PRO A 20 4.04 -10.92 7.61
CA PRO A 20 3.92 -9.48 7.38
C PRO A 20 2.80 -9.21 6.38
N THR A 21 1.89 -8.30 6.73
CA THR A 21 0.80 -7.86 5.85
C THR A 21 1.30 -6.80 4.89
N LEU A 22 1.17 -7.04 3.58
CA LEU A 22 1.53 -6.07 2.54
C LEU A 22 0.37 -5.12 2.26
N ARG A 23 0.65 -3.81 2.23
CA ARG A 23 -0.30 -2.76 1.88
C ARG A 23 0.32 -1.82 0.84
N LEU A 24 -0.46 -1.40 -0.14
CA LEU A 24 -0.07 -0.40 -1.13
C LEU A 24 -0.61 0.97 -0.70
N LEU A 25 0.27 1.97 -0.61
CA LEU A 25 -0.09 3.32 -0.20
C LEU A 25 0.08 4.33 -1.35
N GLY A 26 -1.01 4.97 -1.76
CA GLY A 26 -0.99 6.18 -2.58
C GLY A 26 -0.76 7.41 -1.70
N THR A 27 0.31 8.15 -1.96
CA THR A 27 0.61 9.39 -1.22
C THR A 27 0.30 10.62 -2.07
N LYS A 28 0.11 11.77 -1.40
CA LYS A 28 -0.12 13.07 -2.06
C LYS A 28 -1.37 13.08 -2.95
N LYS A 29 -2.45 12.46 -2.47
CA LYS A 29 -3.75 12.38 -3.16
C LYS A 29 -4.27 13.74 -3.63
N ASP A 30 -4.02 14.80 -2.87
CA ASP A 30 -4.41 16.18 -3.16
C ASP A 30 -3.89 16.70 -4.51
N LEU A 31 -2.76 16.16 -4.98
CA LEU A 31 -2.19 16.54 -6.27
C LEU A 31 -3.10 16.18 -7.45
N ARG A 32 -3.99 15.18 -7.31
CA ARG A 32 -4.98 14.83 -8.34
C ARG A 32 -6.00 15.93 -8.60
N HIS A 33 -6.40 16.64 -7.55
CA HIS A 33 -7.34 17.77 -7.67
C HIS A 33 -6.62 19.03 -8.15
N ARG A 34 -5.36 19.23 -7.75
CA ARG A 34 -4.55 20.37 -8.21
C ARG A 34 -4.16 20.28 -9.68
N SER A 35 -3.89 19.08 -10.20
CA SER A 35 -3.58 18.89 -11.62
C SER A 35 -4.76 19.06 -12.57
N ALA A 36 -5.99 19.13 -12.04
CA ALA A 36 -7.17 19.57 -12.79
C ALA A 36 -7.23 21.09 -12.98
N SER A 37 -6.47 21.87 -12.21
CA SER A 37 -6.29 23.31 -12.43
C SER A 37 -5.19 23.55 -13.48
N SER A 38 -5.37 24.49 -14.40
CA SER A 38 -4.57 24.72 -15.62
C SER A 38 -3.05 24.91 -15.45
N ARG A 39 -2.50 24.91 -14.22
CA ARG A 39 -1.06 24.78 -13.97
C ARG A 39 -0.71 23.31 -13.89
N ARG A 40 -0.57 22.68 -15.06
CA ARG A 40 -0.16 21.27 -15.21
C ARG A 40 1.04 20.98 -14.33
N PHE A 41 0.85 20.21 -13.26
CA PHE A 41 1.94 19.57 -12.56
C PHE A 41 2.53 18.52 -13.50
N SER A 42 3.57 18.90 -14.25
CA SER A 42 4.21 17.97 -15.17
C SER A 42 5.09 17.01 -14.37
N LEU A 43 4.63 15.77 -14.24
CA LEU A 43 5.46 14.67 -13.76
C LEU A 43 6.56 14.27 -14.77
N GLY A 44 6.68 14.99 -15.89
CA GLY A 44 7.66 14.75 -16.95
C GLY A 44 9.11 14.70 -16.45
N TYR A 45 9.41 15.37 -15.32
CA TYR A 45 10.73 15.29 -14.70
C TYR A 45 11.07 13.90 -14.15
N TYR A 46 10.07 13.13 -13.69
CA TYR A 46 10.27 11.77 -13.18
C TYR A 46 10.28 10.73 -14.30
N TYR A 47 9.51 10.94 -15.37
CA TYR A 47 9.47 10.02 -16.51
C TYR A 47 10.74 10.06 -17.37
N HIS A 48 11.52 11.16 -17.35
CA HIS A 48 12.81 11.24 -18.03
C HIS A 48 13.90 10.32 -17.45
N GLN A 49 13.68 9.72 -16.26
CA GLN A 49 14.63 8.80 -15.62
C GLN A 49 14.29 7.33 -15.80
N LEU A 50 13.16 7.00 -16.46
CA LEU A 50 12.80 5.63 -16.80
C LEU A 50 13.33 5.30 -18.21
N PRO A 51 14.03 4.17 -18.40
CA PRO A 51 14.53 3.81 -19.73
C PRO A 51 13.35 3.68 -20.68
N LEU A 52 13.40 4.44 -21.78
CA LEU A 52 12.39 4.47 -22.83
C LEU A 52 12.24 3.06 -23.45
N SER A 53 11.28 2.29 -22.95
CA SER A 53 10.76 1.14 -23.69
C SER A 53 9.62 1.64 -24.57
N GLY A 54 9.79 1.47 -25.88
CA GLY A 54 9.04 2.11 -26.94
C GLY A 54 7.52 1.90 -26.90
N SER A 55 6.81 2.96 -26.55
CA SER A 55 5.49 3.28 -27.09
C SER A 55 5.18 4.74 -26.75
N ALA A 56 5.90 5.65 -27.43
CA ALA A 56 5.55 7.06 -27.48
C ALA A 56 4.28 7.26 -28.30
N GLN A 57 3.14 6.83 -27.76
CA GLN A 57 1.85 7.36 -28.13
C GLN A 57 1.46 8.32 -27.01
N SER A 58 1.32 9.58 -27.41
CA SER A 58 0.83 10.72 -26.63
C SER A 58 -0.57 10.42 -26.05
N VAL A 59 -0.64 9.52 -25.09
CA VAL A 59 -1.73 9.50 -24.12
C VAL A 59 -1.47 10.74 -23.28
N MET A 60 -2.43 11.65 -23.20
CA MET A 60 -2.47 12.70 -22.18
C MET A 60 -2.17 12.03 -20.84
N ALA A 61 -0.89 12.02 -20.45
CA ALA A 61 -0.43 11.26 -19.31
C ALA A 61 -1.16 11.86 -18.12
N SER A 62 -2.14 11.12 -17.59
CA SER A 62 -2.78 11.46 -16.34
C SER A 62 -1.65 11.77 -15.38
N THR A 63 -1.51 13.04 -15.02
CA THR A 63 -0.33 13.52 -14.28
C THR A 63 -0.24 12.89 -12.89
N CYS A 64 -1.25 12.12 -12.49
CA CYS A 64 -1.34 11.38 -11.24
C CYS A 64 -1.96 10.00 -11.48
N VAL A 65 -1.62 9.03 -10.63
CA VAL A 65 -2.17 7.67 -10.65
C VAL A 65 -3.63 7.69 -10.21
N SER A 66 -4.54 7.13 -11.02
CA SER A 66 -5.96 7.04 -10.65
C SER A 66 -6.19 5.99 -9.57
N SER A 67 -7.26 6.15 -8.79
CA SER A 67 -7.63 5.17 -7.76
C SER A 67 -7.88 3.77 -8.35
N ALA A 68 -8.46 3.70 -9.56
CA ALA A 68 -8.67 2.43 -10.28
C ALA A 68 -7.35 1.75 -10.66
N GLN A 69 -6.36 2.50 -11.17
CA GLN A 69 -5.04 1.97 -11.50
C GLN A 69 -4.33 1.42 -10.27
N ALA A 70 -4.36 2.18 -9.16
CA ALA A 70 -3.73 1.76 -7.92
C ALA A 70 -4.43 0.55 -7.28
N THR A 71 -5.76 0.50 -7.32
CA THR A 71 -6.55 -0.65 -6.85
C THR A 71 -6.25 -1.92 -7.65
N TRP A 72 -6.16 -1.80 -8.98
CA TRP A 72 -5.76 -2.92 -9.84
C TRP A 72 -4.35 -3.41 -9.49
N GLN A 73 -3.40 -2.50 -9.28
CA GLN A 73 -2.03 -2.83 -8.89
C GLN A 73 -1.97 -3.51 -7.52
N ALA A 74 -2.75 -3.04 -6.54
CA ALA A 74 -2.82 -3.65 -5.22
C ALA A 74 -3.35 -5.09 -5.30
N LYS A 75 -4.41 -5.31 -6.09
CA LYS A 75 -4.93 -6.65 -6.36
C LYS A 75 -3.87 -7.56 -6.99
N TYR A 76 -3.12 -7.05 -7.98
CA TYR A 76 -2.02 -7.81 -8.61
C TYR A 76 -0.92 -8.19 -7.61
N LEU A 77 -0.64 -7.33 -6.63
CA LEU A 77 0.34 -7.59 -5.57
C LEU A 77 -0.20 -8.42 -4.38
N GLY A 78 -1.50 -8.74 -4.36
CA GLY A 78 -2.13 -9.36 -3.20
C GLY A 78 -2.13 -8.46 -1.97
N ALA A 79 -2.18 -7.14 -2.16
CA ALA A 79 -2.11 -6.12 -1.10
C ALA A 79 -3.43 -5.36 -0.97
N LYS A 80 -3.72 -4.84 0.22
CA LYS A 80 -4.80 -3.86 0.42
C LYS A 80 -4.33 -2.46 0.01
N TYR A 81 -5.18 -1.69 -0.66
CA TYR A 81 -4.86 -0.33 -1.13
C TYR A 81 -5.41 0.74 -0.19
N TYR A 82 -4.59 1.73 0.12
CA TYR A 82 -4.98 2.96 0.81
C TYR A 82 -4.44 4.17 0.07
N GLU A 83 -5.12 5.31 0.19
CA GLU A 83 -4.64 6.59 -0.32
C GLU A 83 -4.79 7.67 0.73
N CYS A 84 -3.78 8.53 0.84
CA CYS A 84 -3.80 9.62 1.78
C CYS A 84 -3.15 10.89 1.23
N SER A 85 -3.47 12.01 1.86
CA SER A 85 -2.71 13.25 1.74
C SER A 85 -2.33 13.72 3.13
N ALA A 86 -1.04 13.64 3.44
CA ALA A 86 -0.50 14.21 4.68
C ALA A 86 -0.66 15.73 4.74
N LEU A 87 -0.80 16.39 3.57
CA LEU A 87 -1.02 17.82 3.48
C LEU A 87 -2.44 18.22 3.93
N THR A 88 -3.46 17.46 3.53
CA THR A 88 -4.85 17.76 3.87
C THR A 88 -5.36 16.98 5.09
N GLY A 89 -4.61 15.98 5.55
CA GLY A 89 -5.02 15.05 6.60
C GLY A 89 -5.94 13.92 6.12
N GLU A 90 -6.38 13.95 4.85
CA GLU A 90 -7.31 12.97 4.32
C GLU A 90 -6.69 11.56 4.27
N GLY A 91 -7.36 10.57 4.88
CA GLY A 91 -7.01 9.14 4.83
C GLY A 91 -5.76 8.74 5.63
N VAL A 92 -5.23 9.63 6.47
CA VAL A 92 -4.05 9.35 7.31
C VAL A 92 -4.42 8.51 8.54
N ASP A 93 -5.57 8.78 9.12
CA ASP A 93 -6.22 8.02 10.20
C ASP A 93 -6.40 6.54 9.83
N LEU A 94 -6.98 6.27 8.65
CA LEU A 94 -7.19 4.92 8.13
C LEU A 94 -5.88 4.14 7.99
N LEU A 95 -4.76 4.82 7.68
CA LEU A 95 -3.47 4.16 7.55
C LEU A 95 -2.99 3.55 8.87
N VAL A 96 -3.21 4.24 9.99
CA VAL A 96 -2.66 3.86 11.28
C VAL A 96 -3.68 3.06 12.08
N GLU A 97 -4.89 3.58 12.25
CA GLU A 97 -5.89 3.03 13.15
C GLU A 97 -6.45 1.70 12.63
N GLU A 98 -6.84 1.66 11.34
CA GLU A 98 -7.36 0.43 10.74
C GLU A 98 -6.27 -0.65 10.68
N THR A 99 -5.05 -0.26 10.33
CA THR A 99 -3.89 -1.16 10.35
C THR A 99 -3.63 -1.74 11.73
N ALA A 100 -3.66 -0.91 12.77
CA ALA A 100 -3.45 -1.33 14.16
C ALA A 100 -4.58 -2.25 14.63
N ALA A 101 -5.84 -1.92 14.30
CA ALA A 101 -7.00 -2.74 14.63
C ALA A 101 -6.96 -4.11 13.95
N GLU A 102 -6.64 -4.17 12.66
CA GLU A 102 -6.48 -5.43 11.91
C GLU A 102 -5.35 -6.29 12.48
N ALA A 103 -4.20 -5.68 12.78
CA ALA A 103 -3.06 -6.38 13.37
C ALA A 103 -3.41 -6.95 14.75
N THR A 104 -4.06 -6.14 15.60
CA THR A 104 -4.49 -6.54 16.94
C THR A 104 -5.48 -7.70 16.88
N ARG A 105 -6.48 -7.62 16.00
CA ARG A 105 -7.47 -8.69 15.80
C ARG A 105 -6.78 -10.00 15.39
N THR A 106 -5.85 -9.93 14.44
CA THR A 106 -5.11 -11.10 13.96
C THR A 106 -4.29 -11.76 15.07
N ILE A 107 -3.68 -10.97 15.96
CA ILE A 107 -2.95 -11.48 17.14
C ILE A 107 -3.92 -12.22 18.07
N ILE A 108 -5.03 -11.57 18.42
CA ILE A 108 -6.02 -12.09 19.37
C ILE A 108 -6.65 -13.39 18.84
N GLU A 109 -7.07 -13.43 17.57
CA GLU A 109 -7.68 -14.62 16.95
C GLU A 109 -6.73 -15.82 16.97
N LYS A 110 -5.43 -15.60 16.69
CA LYS A 110 -4.41 -16.66 16.77
C LYS A 110 -4.21 -17.16 18.20
N GLU A 111 -4.12 -16.26 19.17
CA GLU A 111 -3.99 -16.63 20.58
C GLU A 111 -5.22 -17.42 21.04
N TYR A 112 -6.44 -17.00 20.71
CA TYR A 112 -7.67 -17.74 21.03
C TYR A 112 -7.76 -19.11 20.36
N ALA A 113 -7.30 -19.24 19.11
CA ALA A 113 -7.27 -20.52 18.42
C ALA A 113 -6.32 -21.51 19.14
N LEU A 114 -5.12 -21.05 19.50
CA LEU A 114 -4.16 -21.84 20.26
C LEU A 114 -4.72 -22.28 21.62
N TYR A 115 -5.35 -21.37 22.36
CA TYR A 115 -5.99 -21.71 23.64
C TYR A 115 -7.09 -22.76 23.49
N ARG A 116 -7.90 -22.70 22.43
CA ARG A 116 -8.95 -23.71 22.18
C ARG A 116 -8.37 -25.08 21.86
N GLU A 117 -7.30 -25.14 21.07
CA GLU A 117 -6.62 -26.38 20.75
C GLU A 117 -6.03 -27.04 22.00
N ILE A 118 -5.32 -26.27 22.84
CA ILE A 118 -4.78 -26.77 24.11
C ILE A 118 -5.89 -27.31 25.01
N LYS A 119 -7.00 -26.58 25.15
CA LYS A 119 -8.15 -27.01 25.96
C LYS A 119 -8.82 -28.27 25.42
N SER A 120 -8.78 -28.52 24.11
CA SER A 120 -9.36 -29.72 23.50
C SER A 120 -8.51 -30.98 23.68
N LEU A 121 -7.22 -30.81 24.02
CA LEU A 121 -6.26 -31.88 24.24
C LEU A 121 -6.10 -32.28 25.71
N ALA A 122 -6.66 -31.49 26.63
CA ALA A 122 -6.63 -31.71 28.09
C ALA A 122 -7.97 -32.26 28.58
#